data_AF-A0A1F8QRI7-F1
#
_entry.id   AF-A0A1F8QRI7-F1
#
_cell.length_a   1.000
_cell.length_b   1.000
_cell.length_c   1.000
_cell.angle_alpha   90.00
_cell.angle_beta   90.00
_cell.angle_gamma   90.00
#
_symmetry.space_group_name_H-M   'P 1'
#
loop_
_entity.id
_entity.type
_entity.pdbx_description
1 polymer ?
#
loop_
_entity_poly.entity_id
_entity_poly.type
_entity_poly.pdbx_seq_one_letter_code
_entity_poly.pdbx_strand_id
1 'polypeptide(L)' 'MELISERLERLQALLLLESMKSASQKEKACKLNIAGFSNVEIAELLQTSPAVIATLLYESRRSTKSRKRK' A
#
# COMPACT_ATOMS: atom_id res chain seq x y z
N MET A 1 19.10 -8.15 -16.98
CA MET A 1 18.67 -8.74 -15.70
C MET A 1 17.52 -7.96 -15.05
N GLU A 2 17.33 -6.67 -15.33
CA GLU A 2 16.29 -5.83 -14.71
C GLU A 2 14.84 -6.27 -14.96
N LEU A 3 14.51 -6.72 -16.17
CA LEU A 3 13.15 -7.17 -16.53
C LEU A 3 12.63 -8.34 -15.67
N ILE A 4 13.52 -9.20 -15.18
CA ILE A 4 13.12 -10.34 -14.35
C ILE A 4 12.76 -9.85 -12.95
N SER A 5 13.54 -8.91 -12.40
CA SER A 5 13.29 -8.32 -11.08
C SER A 5 11.98 -7.52 -11.05
N GLU A 6 11.75 -6.64 -12.03
CA GLU A 6 10.50 -5.86 -12.12
C GLU A 6 9.25 -6.77 -12.22
N ARG A 7 9.35 -7.86 -12.98
CA ARG A 7 8.25 -8.84 -13.10
C ARG A 7 8.01 -9.56 -11.77
N LEU A 8 9.08 -9.91 -11.04
CA LEU A 8 9.01 -10.61 -9.77
C LEU A 8 8.38 -9.73 -8.69
N GLU A 9 8.77 -8.46 -8.63
CA GLU A 9 8.22 -7.46 -7.71
C GLU A 9 6.73 -7.22 -7.97
N ARG A 10 6.32 -7.11 -9.23
CA ARG A 10 4.90 -7.02 -9.62
C ARG A 10 4.12 -8.27 -9.22
N LEU A 11 4.67 -9.46 -9.45
CA LEU A 11 4.03 -10.72 -9.05
C LEU A 11 3.88 -10.81 -7.53
N GLN A 12 4.89 -10.41 -6.77
CA GLN A 12 4.81 -10.36 -5.30
C GLN A 12 3.76 -9.36 -4.82
N ALA A 13 3.68 -8.17 -5.44
CA ALA A 13 2.64 -7.19 -5.14
C ALA A 13 1.22 -7.75 -5.39
N LEU A 14 1.04 -8.46 -6.51
CA LEU A 14 -0.23 -9.09 -6.84
C LEU A 14 -0.60 -10.21 -5.85
N LEU A 15 0.36 -11.07 -5.49
CA LEU A 15 0.15 -12.11 -4.47
C LEU A 15 -0.23 -11.52 -3.11
N LEU A 16 0.44 -10.42 -2.71
CA LEU A 16 0.09 -9.69 -1.50
C LEU A 16 -1.35 -9.18 -1.58
N LEU A 17 -1.75 -8.57 -2.70
CA LEU A 17 -3.11 -8.06 -2.89
C LEU A 17 -4.16 -9.17 -2.86
N GLU A 18 -3.89 -10.33 -3.45
CA GLU A 18 -4.78 -11.49 -3.39
C GLU A 18 -4.96 -12.03 -1.98
N SER A 19 -3.90 -12.03 -1.16
CA SER A 19 -3.99 -12.39 0.27
C SER A 19 -4.84 -11.41 1.09
N MET A 20 -5.16 -10.24 0.52
CA MET A 20 -5.85 -9.13 1.17
C MET A 20 -7.25 -8.85 0.60
N LYS A 21 -7.91 -9.84 -0.02
CA LYS A 21 -9.24 -9.65 -0.63
C LYS A 21 -10.25 -8.94 0.28
N SER A 22 -10.25 -9.26 1.57
CA SER A 22 -11.16 -8.67 2.58
C SER A 22 -10.66 -7.39 3.23
N ALA A 23 -9.41 -6.97 2.95
CA ALA A 23 -8.81 -5.80 3.58
C ALA A 23 -9.34 -4.50 2.95
N SER A 24 -9.49 -3.49 3.79
CA SER A 24 -9.82 -2.13 3.34
C SER A 24 -8.71 -1.55 2.45
N GLN A 25 -9.07 -0.60 1.59
CA GLN A 25 -8.10 0.10 0.73
C GLN A 25 -6.98 0.77 1.55
N LYS A 26 -7.31 1.27 2.74
CA LYS A 26 -6.34 1.83 3.70
C LYS A 26 -5.32 0.81 4.18
N GLU A 27 -5.77 -0.40 4.51
CA GLU A 27 -4.87 -1.48 4.96
C GLU A 27 -3.97 -1.97 3.81
N LYS A 28 -4.53 -2.09 2.60
CA LYS A 28 -3.76 -2.41 1.38
C LYS A 28 -2.65 -1.40 1.13
N ALA A 29 -2.98 -0.10 1.16
CA ALA A 29 -2.00 0.97 1.02
C ALA A 29 -0.92 0.92 2.11
N CYS A 30 -1.30 0.66 3.37
CA CYS A 30 -0.32 0.55 4.46
C CYS A 30 0.63 -0.64 4.28
N LYS A 31 0.13 -1.83 3.92
CA LYS A 31 0.99 -3.01 3.74
C LYS A 31 1.93 -2.87 2.55
N LEU A 32 1.45 -2.30 1.43
CA LEU A 32 2.32 -2.01 0.28
C LEU A 32 3.40 -0.96 0.63
N ASN A 33 3.04 0.09 1.37
CA ASN A 33 4.02 1.08 1.83
C ASN A 33 5.06 0.46 2.80
N ILE A 34 4.66 -0.51 3.63
CA ILE A 34 5.60 -1.27 4.49
C ILE A 34 6.53 -2.15 3.64
N ALA A 35 6.02 -2.72 2.56
CA ALA A 35 6.81 -3.52 1.61
C ALA A 35 7.76 -2.68 0.74
N GLY A 36 7.76 -1.35 0.88
CA GLY A 36 8.70 -0.45 0.21
C GLY A 36 8.18 0.19 -1.08
N PHE A 37 6.93 -0.08 -1.48
CA PHE A 37 6.34 0.56 -2.65
C PHE A 37 6.12 2.06 -2.42
N SER A 38 6.43 2.86 -3.43
CA SER A 38 6.17 4.29 -3.46
C SER A 38 4.68 4.60 -3.61
N ASN A 39 4.27 5.83 -3.26
CA ASN A 39 2.87 6.25 -3.41
C ASN A 39 2.36 6.15 -4.85
N VAL A 40 3.24 6.30 -5.85
CA VAL A 40 2.89 6.21 -7.27
C VAL A 40 2.61 4.75 -7.67
N GLU A 41 3.49 3.83 -7.28
CA GLU A 41 3.32 2.40 -7.57
C GLU A 41 2.09 1.83 -6.86
N ILE A 42 1.86 2.24 -5.61
CA ILE A 42 0.65 1.85 -4.86
C ILE A 42 -0.60 2.37 -5.58
N ALA A 43 -0.56 3.60 -6.08
CA ALA A 43 -1.69 4.20 -6.79
C ALA A 43 -1.98 3.45 -8.11
N GLU A 44 -0.95 3.04 -8.84
CA GLU A 44 -1.08 2.23 -10.04
C GLU A 44 -1.67 0.84 -9.73
N LEU A 45 -1.16 0.17 -8.69
CA LEU A 45 -1.65 -1.15 -8.26
C LEU A 45 -3.09 -1.13 -7.75
N LEU A 46 -3.48 -0.08 -7.02
CA LEU A 46 -4.82 0.09 -6.44
C LEU A 46 -5.77 0.87 -7.35
N GLN A 47 -5.34 1.23 -8.56
CA GLN A 47 -6.12 1.98 -9.55
C GLN A 47 -6.73 3.27 -8.94
N THR A 48 -5.87 4.08 -8.33
CA THR A 48 -6.23 5.33 -7.66
C THR A 48 -5.17 6.41 -7.90
N SER A 49 -5.22 7.53 -7.18
CA SER A 49 -4.23 8.62 -7.32
C SER A 49 -3.22 8.63 -6.18
N PRO A 50 -1.98 9.08 -6.42
CA PRO A 50 -0.96 9.20 -5.37
C PRO A 50 -1.41 10.10 -4.20
N ALA A 51 -2.25 11.11 -4.47
CA ALA A 51 -2.82 12.00 -3.45
C ALA A 51 -3.77 11.27 -2.49
N VAL A 52 -4.59 10.35 -3.01
CA VAL A 52 -5.47 9.51 -2.17
C VAL A 52 -4.63 8.59 -1.28
N ILE A 53 -3.59 7.95 -1.84
CA ILE A 53 -2.67 7.11 -1.06
C ILE A 53 -1.97 7.90 0.05
N ALA A 54 -1.47 9.10 -0.25
CA ALA A 54 -0.85 9.97 0.74
C ALA A 54 -1.80 10.29 1.90
N THR A 55 -3.08 10.56 1.58
CA THR A 55 -4.13 10.83 2.57
C THR A 55 -4.39 9.61 3.45
N LEU A 56 -4.56 8.42 2.85
CA LEU A 56 -4.79 7.16 3.57
C LEU A 56 -3.64 6.82 4.52
N LEU A 57 -2.39 7.00 4.08
CA LEU A 57 -1.18 6.77 4.88
C LEU A 57 -0.99 7.82 5.98
N TYR A 58 -1.46 9.05 5.77
CA TYR A 58 -1.44 10.07 6.81
C TYR A 58 -2.47 9.77 7.90
N GLU A 59 -3.69 9.43 7.50
CA GLU A 59 -4.77 9.05 8.41
C GLU A 59 -4.45 7.80 9.22
N SER A 60 -3.77 6.81 8.63
CA SER A 60 -3.34 5.61 9.36
C SER A 60 -2.37 5.98 10.48
N ARG A 61 -1.37 6.82 10.20
CA ARG A 61 -0.41 7.35 11.18
C ARG A 61 -1.04 8.20 12.27
N ARG A 62 -2.13 8.92 11.97
CA ARG A 62 -2.83 9.77 12.93
C ARG A 62 -3.77 8.97 13.85
N SER A 63 -4.42 7.93 13.32
CA SER A 63 -5.33 7.07 14.11
C SER A 63 -4.62 6.30 15.22
N THR A 64 -3.35 5.94 15.04
CA THR A 64 -2.54 5.31 16.09
C THR A 64 -2.14 6.29 17.20
N LYS A 65 -1.94 7.59 16.86
CA LYS A 65 -1.64 8.64 17.85
C LYS A 65 -2.84 9.01 18.73
N SER A 66 -4.07 8.98 18.23
CA SER A 66 -5.24 9.32 19.05
C SER A 66 -5.62 8.21 20.04
N ARG A 67 -5.39 6.94 19.68
CA ARG A 67 -5.71 5.79 20.53
C ARG A 67 -4.78 5.62 21.74
N LYS A 68 -3.57 6.21 21.69
CA LYS A 68 -2.58 6.15 22.79
C LYS A 68 -2.75 7.25 23.85
N ARG A 69 -3.72 8.17 23.69
CA ARG A 69 -4.00 9.28 24.60
C ARG A 69 -5.26 9.07 25.46
N LYS A 70 -5.82 7.86 25.49
CA LYS A 70 -6.91 7.47 26.40
C LYS A 70 -6.44 6.36 27.31
#